data_AF-A0A3C1WZ57-F1
#
_entry.id   AF-A0A3C1WZ57-F1
#
_cell.length_a   1.000
_cell.length_b   1.000
_cell.length_c   1.000
_cell.angle_alpha   90.00
_cell.angle_beta   90.00
_cell.angle_gamma   90.00
#
_symmetry.space_group_name_H-M   'P 1'
#
loop_
_entity.id
_entity.type
_entity.pdbx_description
1 polymer ?
#
loop_
_entity_poly.entity_id
_entity_poly.type
_entity_poly.pdbx_seq_one_letter_code
_entity_poly.pdbx_strand_id
1 'polypeptide(L)' 'LVNKITYQPSKILEINKGNLSINSEADICIFDPDYSWEINSKTLISEGKNTPFLNQNLTGKVLSTIFNGNIVFIGH' A
#
# COMPACT_ATOMS: atom_id res chain seq x y z
N LEU A 1 -9.65 -4.04 -7.98
CA LEU A 1 -8.19 -4.05 -7.75
C LEU A 1 -7.83 -4.68 -6.41
N VAL A 2 -8.35 -4.14 -5.28
CA VAL A 2 -8.03 -4.58 -3.91
C VAL A 2 -7.98 -6.11 -3.74
N ASN A 3 -9.01 -6.84 -4.18
CA ASN A 3 -9.07 -8.31 -4.09
C ASN A 3 -7.84 -9.03 -4.69
N LYS A 4 -7.32 -8.54 -5.83
CA LYS A 4 -6.18 -9.14 -6.54
C LYS A 4 -4.84 -8.94 -5.84
N ILE A 5 -4.74 -7.93 -4.98
CA ILE A 5 -3.51 -7.54 -4.27
C ILE A 5 -3.57 -7.81 -2.76
N THR A 6 -4.68 -8.37 -2.26
CA THR A 6 -4.89 -8.67 -0.82
C THR A 6 -5.36 -10.12 -0.64
N TYR A 7 -6.64 -10.39 -0.86
CA TYR A 7 -7.28 -11.69 -0.57
C TYR A 7 -6.87 -12.82 -1.52
N GLN A 8 -6.71 -12.56 -2.83
CA GLN A 8 -6.33 -13.63 -3.76
C GLN A 8 -4.93 -14.21 -3.47
N PRO A 9 -3.88 -13.39 -3.26
CA PRO A 9 -2.59 -13.90 -2.82
C PRO A 9 -2.65 -14.67 -1.49
N SER A 10 -3.40 -14.19 -0.49
CA SER A 10 -3.49 -14.89 0.80
C SER A 10 -4.17 -16.24 0.67
N LYS A 11 -5.19 -16.36 -0.20
CA LYS A 11 -5.82 -17.63 -0.53
C LYS A 11 -4.87 -18.62 -1.19
N ILE A 12 -4.02 -18.16 -2.12
CA ILE A 12 -3.01 -19.01 -2.80
C ILE A 12 -1.96 -19.51 -1.79
N LEU A 13 -1.56 -18.65 -0.86
CA LEU A 13 -0.56 -18.97 0.17
C LEU A 13 -1.17 -19.69 1.40
N GLU A 14 -2.49 -19.89 1.44
CA GLU A 14 -3.22 -20.50 2.54
C GLU A 14 -2.98 -19.82 3.90
N ILE A 15 -2.84 -18.49 3.90
CA ILE A 15 -2.65 -17.67 5.11
C ILE A 15 -3.90 -16.87 5.45
N ASN A 16 -4.16 -16.67 6.75
CA ASN A 16 -5.29 -15.87 7.22
C ASN A 16 -5.01 -14.36 7.16
N LYS A 17 -4.87 -13.82 5.94
CA LYS A 17 -4.55 -12.41 5.66
C LYS A 17 -5.43 -11.85 4.54
N GLY A 18 -5.30 -10.55 4.27
CA GLY A 18 -5.95 -9.89 3.13
C GLY A 18 -7.46 -9.71 3.30
N ASN A 19 -7.95 -9.68 4.55
CA ASN A 19 -9.33 -9.40 4.88
C ASN A 19 -9.41 -8.28 5.94
N LEU A 20 -10.54 -7.59 5.99
CA LEU A 20 -10.87 -6.62 7.01
C LEU A 20 -12.13 -7.11 7.72
N SER A 21 -11.95 -7.86 8.81
CA SER A 21 -13.07 -8.47 9.54
C SER A 21 -12.80 -8.49 11.05
N ILE A 22 -13.84 -8.75 11.83
CA ILE A 22 -13.69 -8.86 13.29
C ILE A 22 -12.78 -10.06 13.60
N ASN A 23 -11.86 -9.89 14.55
CA ASN A 23 -10.84 -10.88 14.95
C ASN A 23 -9.75 -11.16 13.91
N SER A 24 -9.63 -10.38 12.83
CA SER A 24 -8.47 -10.43 11.94
C SER A 24 -7.33 -9.56 12.46
N GLU A 25 -6.10 -9.83 12.00
CA GLU A 25 -4.96 -8.94 12.26
C GLU A 25 -5.24 -7.53 11.71
N ALA A 26 -4.81 -6.51 12.45
CA ALA A 26 -5.02 -5.10 12.11
C ALA A 26 -3.96 -4.63 11.08
N ASP A 27 -3.99 -5.24 9.90
CA ASP A 27 -3.20 -4.89 8.73
C ASP A 27 -4.03 -4.04 7.78
N ILE A 28 -3.83 -2.72 7.81
CA ILE A 28 -4.70 -1.74 7.16
C ILE A 28 -3.86 -0.77 6.35
N CYS A 29 -4.28 -0.51 5.11
CA CYS A 29 -3.72 0.54 4.27
C CYS A 29 -4.79 1.61 4.04
N ILE A 30 -4.52 2.84 4.46
CA ILE A 30 -5.37 4.01 4.22
C ILE A 30 -4.76 4.75 3.05
N PHE A 31 -5.55 4.99 2.00
CA PHE A 31 -5.10 5.70 0.81
C PHE A 31 -6.20 6.63 0.28
N ASP A 32 -5.78 7.72 -0.34
CA ASP A 32 -6.66 8.61 -1.09
C ASP A 32 -6.65 8.17 -2.55
N PRO A 33 -7.78 7.68 -3.11
CA PRO A 33 -7.85 7.21 -4.49
C PRO A 33 -7.78 8.32 -5.53
N ASP A 34 -8.04 9.58 -5.17
CA ASP A 34 -8.12 10.72 -6.10
C ASP A 34 -6.85 11.57 -6.08
N TYR A 35 -5.97 11.36 -5.09
CA TYR A 35 -4.71 12.09 -4.97
C TYR A 35 -3.78 11.82 -6.17
N SER A 36 -3.39 12.89 -6.88
CA SER A 36 -2.40 12.83 -7.95
C SER A 36 -1.01 13.25 -7.44
N TRP A 37 0.02 12.48 -7.76
CA TRP A 37 1.40 12.76 -7.33
C TRP A 37 2.44 12.31 -8.34
N GLU A 38 3.57 13.01 -8.36
CA GLU A 38 4.69 12.70 -9.26
C GLU A 38 5.66 11.71 -8.59
N ILE A 39 6.07 10.69 -9.33
CA ILE A 39 7.18 9.82 -8.96
C ILE A 39 8.49 10.54 -9.25
N ASN A 40 9.25 10.85 -8.21
CA ASN A 40 10.60 11.40 -8.31
C ASN A 40 11.47 10.87 -7.17
N SER A 41 12.74 11.27 -7.14
CA SER A 41 13.70 10.79 -6.14
C SER A 41 13.31 11.11 -4.70
N LYS A 42 12.51 12.17 -4.48
CA LYS A 42 12.03 12.61 -3.16
C LYS A 42 10.77 11.86 -2.71
N THR A 43 9.91 11.47 -3.65
CA THR A 43 8.65 10.75 -3.33
C THR A 43 8.85 9.24 -3.22
N LEU A 44 9.92 8.70 -3.83
CA LEU A 44 10.33 7.31 -3.63
C LEU A 44 11.02 7.15 -2.27
N ILE A 45 10.54 6.21 -1.45
CA ILE A 45 11.16 5.89 -0.15
C ILE A 45 12.33 4.92 -0.31
N SER A 46 12.21 3.93 -1.21
CA SER A 46 13.26 2.93 -1.47
C SER A 46 14.56 3.58 -1.92
N GLU A 47 15.71 3.12 -1.41
CA GLU A 47 17.04 3.53 -1.90
C GLU A 47 17.24 3.20 -3.39
N GLY A 48 16.62 2.12 -3.87
CA GLY A 48 16.58 1.79 -5.29
C GLY A 48 15.63 2.70 -6.06
N LYS A 49 16.18 3.69 -6.77
CA LYS A 49 15.40 4.62 -7.63
C LYS A 49 15.27 4.17 -9.10
N ASN A 50 15.65 2.93 -9.40
CA ASN A 50 15.66 2.37 -10.75
C ASN A 50 14.25 1.90 -11.14
N THR A 51 13.43 2.83 -11.66
CA THR A 51 12.06 2.53 -12.08
C THR A 51 11.74 3.21 -13.40
N PRO A 52 11.02 2.55 -14.32
CA PRO A 52 10.58 3.18 -15.58
C PRO A 52 9.52 4.27 -15.35
N PHE A 53 8.99 4.39 -14.13
CA PHE A 53 7.91 5.32 -13.79
C PHE A 53 8.42 6.70 -13.31
N LEU A 54 9.73 6.97 -13.34
CA LEU A 54 10.26 8.29 -12.96
C LEU A 54 9.64 9.42 -13.79
N ASN A 55 9.34 10.54 -13.13
CA ASN A 55 8.69 11.76 -13.66
C ASN A 55 7.28 11.53 -14.22
N GLN A 56 6.63 10.43 -13.85
CA GLN A 56 5.23 10.18 -14.19
C GLN A 56 4.32 10.58 -13.04
N ASN A 57 3.12 11.05 -13.37
CA ASN A 57 2.06 11.27 -12.40
C ASN A 57 1.25 9.99 -12.20
N LEU A 58 1.07 9.58 -10.95
CA LEU A 58 0.17 8.52 -10.54
C LEU A 58 -1.04 9.07 -9.81
N THR A 59 -2.15 8.33 -9.90
CA THR A 59 -3.38 8.59 -9.15
C THR A 59 -3.54 7.51 -8.08
N GLY A 60 -3.92 7.94 -6.87
CA GLY A 60 -3.95 7.10 -5.70
C GLY A 60 -2.66 7.25 -4.88
N LYS A 61 -2.77 7.68 -3.62
CA LYS A 61 -1.62 7.81 -2.70
C LYS A 61 -1.94 7.19 -1.35
N VAL A 62 -1.02 6.32 -0.87
CA VAL A 62 -1.10 5.77 0.50
C VAL A 62 -0.82 6.89 1.50
N LEU A 63 -1.74 7.07 2.43
CA LEU A 63 -1.66 8.04 3.53
C LEU A 63 -1.13 7.41 4.81
N SER A 64 -1.45 6.13 5.07
CA SER A 64 -0.91 5.42 6.22
C SER A 64 -0.97 3.90 6.03
N THR A 65 -0.01 3.20 6.63
CA THR A 65 -0.01 1.75 6.77
C THR A 65 0.06 1.37 8.24
N ILE A 66 -0.88 0.53 8.66
CA ILE A 66 -0.96 -0.07 9.98
C ILE A 66 -0.64 -1.55 9.81
N PHE A 67 0.30 -2.06 10.61
CA PHE A 67 0.69 -3.47 10.62
C PHE A 67 0.60 -4.01 12.04
N ASN A 68 -0.22 -5.06 12.24
CA ASN A 68 -0.53 -5.60 13.57
C ASN A 68 -0.93 -4.52 14.59
N GLY A 69 -1.72 -3.54 14.16
CA GLY A 69 -2.21 -2.44 15.01
C GLY A 69 -1.21 -1.32 15.25
N ASN A 70 0.00 -1.39 14.70
CA ASN A 70 1.03 -0.35 14.82
C ASN A 70 1.09 0.47 13.53
N ILE A 71 1.11 1.80 13.65
CA ILE A 71 1.36 2.68 12.50
C ILE A 71 2.83 2.53 12.11
N VAL A 72 3.08 1.94 10.95
CA VAL A 72 4.44 1.70 10.42
C VAL A 72 4.81 2.66 9.29
N PHE A 73 3.83 3.35 8.73
CA PHE A 73 4.03 4.34 7.69
C PHE A 73 3.02 5.48 7.79
N ILE A 74 3.50 6.71 7.58
CA ILE A 74 2.70 7.93 7.43
C ILE A 74 3.16 8.60 6.13
N GLY A 75 2.24 8.74 5.18
CA GLY A 75 2.48 9.43 3.92
C GLY A 75 2.46 10.93 4.15
N HIS A 76 3.56 11.60 3.79
CA HIS A 76 3.66 13.06 3.71
C HIS A 76 3.39 13.55 2.28
#